data_AF-A0A529N9M6-F1
#
_entry.id   AF-A0A529N9M6-F1
#
_cell.length_a   1.000
_cell.length_b   1.000
_cell.length_c   1.000
_cell.angle_alpha   90.00
_cell.angle_beta   90.00
_cell.angle_gamma   90.00
#
_symmetry.space_group_name_H-M   'P 1'
#
loop_
_entity.id
_entity.type
_entity.pdbx_description
1 polymer ?
#
loop_
_entity_poly.entity_id
_entity_poly.type
_entity_poly.pdbx_seq_one_letter_code
_entity_poly.pdbx_strand_id
1 'polypeptide(L)'
;MPAIDLLVTSGSGPAECRVALMALIGIIEAEADRRGCTTDVTFGHRPDRHGAKSALLGLEGANAAALAAEYCGTVKFVFKSPVRSGHKRQNWFVGVKAVDLAAAVPAEAS
;
A
#
# COMPACT_ATOMS: atom_id res chain seq x y z
N MET A 1 -8.77 -9.11 17.99
CA MET A 1 -7.66 -9.83 17.33
C MET A 1 -6.57 -8.81 17.05
N PRO A 2 -5.28 -9.17 16.95
CA PRO A 2 -4.25 -8.18 16.62
C PRO A 2 -4.48 -7.68 15.20
N ALA A 3 -4.74 -6.38 15.08
CA ALA A 3 -4.72 -5.67 13.82
C ALA A 3 -3.27 -5.24 13.53
N ILE A 4 -2.82 -5.45 12.29
CA ILE A 4 -1.52 -4.96 11.82
C ILE A 4 -1.78 -3.87 10.79
N ASP A 5 -1.26 -2.68 11.04
CA ASP A 5 -1.40 -1.55 10.13
C ASP A 5 -0.17 -1.43 9.24
N LEU A 6 -0.39 -1.34 7.93
CA LEU A 6 0.62 -1.12 6.92
C LEU A 6 0.43 0.25 6.27
N LEU A 7 1.47 1.08 6.28
CA LEU A 7 1.54 2.24 5.42
C LEU A 7 2.15 1.84 4.08
N VAL A 8 1.32 1.87 3.04
CA VAL A 8 1.71 1.67 1.65
C VAL A 8 1.94 3.03 1.01
N THR A 9 3.08 3.25 0.37
CA THR A 9 3.47 4.54 -0.24
C THR A 9 4.00 4.34 -1.65
N SER A 10 3.50 5.12 -2.59
CA SER A 10 4.06 5.14 -3.95
C SER A 10 5.44 5.80 -3.88
N GLY A 11 6.44 5.24 -4.57
CA GLY A 11 7.74 5.90 -4.68
C GLY A 11 7.65 7.27 -5.34
N SER A 12 8.76 8.03 -5.35
CA SER A 12 8.89 9.37 -5.94
C SER A 12 8.70 9.43 -7.47
N GLY A 13 8.17 8.36 -8.07
CA GLY A 13 7.90 8.29 -9.49
C GLY A 13 6.65 9.06 -9.90
N PRO A 14 6.44 9.19 -11.22
CA PRO A 14 5.23 9.75 -11.81
C PRO A 14 3.99 8.88 -11.52
N ALA A 15 2.84 9.25 -12.07
CA ALA A 15 1.53 8.60 -11.89
C ALA A 15 1.55 7.06 -11.91
N GLU A 16 2.47 6.44 -12.64
CA GLU A 16 2.64 4.99 -12.72
C GLU A 16 2.98 4.33 -11.37
N CYS A 17 3.71 5.00 -10.46
CA CYS A 17 3.94 4.45 -9.12
C CYS A 17 2.65 4.40 -8.28
N ARG A 18 1.66 5.24 -8.59
CA ARG A 18 0.34 5.19 -7.95
C ARG A 18 -0.51 4.07 -8.51
N VAL A 19 -0.43 3.82 -9.82
CA VAL A 19 -1.01 2.62 -10.44
C VAL A 19 -0.44 1.36 -9.81
N ALA A 20 0.89 1.31 -9.61
CA ALA A 20 1.55 0.20 -8.92
C ALA A 20 1.08 0.06 -7.46
N LEU A 21 0.87 1.17 -6.74
CA LEU A 21 0.31 1.16 -5.38
C LEU A 21 -1.09 0.56 -5.35
N MET A 22 -1.97 0.98 -6.25
CA MET A 22 -3.34 0.45 -6.33
C MET A 22 -3.33 -1.05 -6.66
N ALA A 23 -2.46 -1.48 -7.58
CA ALA A 23 -2.29 -2.89 -7.90
C ALA A 23 -1.77 -3.71 -6.71
N LEU A 24 -0.82 -3.16 -5.93
CA LEU A 24 -0.30 -3.83 -4.75
C LEU A 24 -1.38 -4.02 -3.68
N ILE A 25 -2.21 -3.00 -3.43
CA ILE A 25 -3.32 -3.09 -2.47
C ILE A 25 -4.26 -4.23 -2.86
N GLY A 26 -4.71 -4.28 -4.11
CA GLY A 26 -5.59 -5.37 -4.58
C GLY A 26 -4.96 -6.76 -4.51
N ILE A 27 -3.64 -6.86 -4.68
CA ILE A 27 -2.91 -8.13 -4.49
C ILE A 27 -2.91 -8.55 -3.02
N ILE A 28 -2.70 -7.61 -2.09
CA ILE A 28 -2.68 -7.92 -0.65
C ILE A 28 -4.10 -8.27 -0.16
N GLU A 29 -5.13 -7.55 -0.61
CA GLU A 29 -6.53 -7.86 -0.31
C GLU A 29 -6.90 -9.28 -0.75
N ALA A 30 -6.59 -9.64 -2.01
CA ALA A 30 -6.87 -10.98 -2.53
C ALA A 30 -6.06 -12.10 -1.84
N GLU A 31 -4.86 -11.81 -1.34
CA GLU A 31 -4.08 -12.76 -0.54
C GLU A 31 -4.62 -12.87 0.89
N ALA A 32 -5.03 -11.76 1.50
CA ALA A 32 -5.68 -11.74 2.81
C ALA A 32 -6.95 -12.59 2.81
N ASP A 33 -7.83 -12.39 1.82
CA ASP A 33 -9.06 -13.17 1.65
C ASP A 33 -8.76 -14.67 1.55
N ARG A 34 -7.78 -15.05 0.73
CA ARG A 34 -7.34 -16.46 0.58
C ARG A 34 -6.80 -17.06 1.87
N ARG A 35 -6.26 -16.25 2.78
CA ARG A 35 -5.71 -16.68 4.07
C ARG A 35 -6.68 -16.51 5.23
N GLY A 36 -7.94 -16.14 4.96
CA GLY A 36 -8.96 -15.91 5.99
C GLY A 36 -8.66 -14.69 6.87
N CYS A 37 -7.96 -13.71 6.31
CA CYS A 37 -7.79 -12.39 6.91
C CYS A 37 -8.79 -11.41 6.30
N THR A 38 -9.13 -10.37 7.06
CA THR A 38 -9.90 -9.23 6.57
C THR A 38 -9.01 -8.02 6.42
N THR A 39 -9.37 -7.12 5.50
CA THR A 39 -8.61 -5.92 5.17
C THR A 39 -9.47 -4.67 5.24
N ASP A 40 -8.95 -3.60 5.82
CA ASP A 40 -9.52 -2.25 5.72
C ASP A 40 -8.51 -1.32 5.04
N VAL A 41 -8.96 -0.50 4.08
CA VAL A 41 -8.08 0.40 3.31
C VAL A 41 -8.55 1.83 3.43
N THR A 42 -7.67 2.67 3.95
CA THR A 42 -7.85 4.13 3.99
C THR A 42 -6.84 4.82 3.08
N PHE A 43 -7.31 5.43 2.00
CA PHE A 43 -6.46 6.19 1.07
C PHE A 43 -6.07 7.56 1.63
N GLY A 44 -4.81 7.94 1.42
CA GLY A 44 -4.30 9.26 1.79
C GLY A 44 -4.91 10.41 0.98
N HIS A 45 -4.70 11.64 1.48
CA HIS A 45 -5.32 12.85 0.95
C HIS A 45 -5.00 13.12 -0.54
N ARG A 46 -6.03 13.50 -1.32
CA ARG A 46 -5.97 13.84 -2.75
C ARG A 46 -5.51 12.68 -3.67
N PRO A 47 -6.26 11.56 -3.75
CA PRO A 47 -6.13 10.68 -4.89
C PRO A 47 -6.45 11.47 -6.17
N ASP A 48 -5.56 11.41 -7.17
CA ASP A 48 -5.88 11.92 -8.51
C ASP A 48 -6.40 10.79 -9.39
N ARG A 49 -6.64 11.08 -10.69
CA ARG A 49 -7.11 10.07 -11.66
C ARG A 49 -6.21 8.83 -11.81
N HIS A 50 -5.01 8.84 -11.24
CA HIS A 50 -4.05 7.74 -11.29
C HIS A 50 -3.87 7.02 -9.95
N GLY A 51 -4.59 7.43 -8.90
CA GLY A 51 -4.59 6.79 -7.58
C GLY A 51 -4.00 7.65 -6.46
N ALA A 52 -3.94 7.06 -5.27
CA ALA A 52 -3.40 7.70 -4.06
C ALA A 52 -1.86 7.65 -4.04
N LYS A 53 -1.24 8.61 -3.32
CA LYS A 53 0.20 8.57 -3.03
C LYS A 53 0.54 7.61 -1.89
N SER A 54 -0.42 7.36 -1.02
CA SER A 54 -0.29 6.46 0.11
C SER A 54 -1.64 5.89 0.50
N ALA A 55 -1.63 4.76 1.19
CA ALA A 55 -2.79 4.17 1.84
C ALA A 55 -2.36 3.56 3.18
N LEU A 56 -3.26 3.58 4.15
CA LEU A 56 -3.20 2.71 5.32
C LEU A 56 -4.01 1.47 5.01
N LEU A 57 -3.42 0.31 5.26
CA LEU A 57 -4.03 -1.01 5.09
C LEU A 57 -3.99 -1.71 6.44
N GLY A 58 -5.15 -1.86 7.07
CA GLY A 58 -5.33 -2.66 8.27
C GLY A 58 -5.55 -4.12 7.91
N LEU A 59 -4.80 -5.03 8.54
CA LEU A 59 -4.93 -6.48 8.37
C LEU A 59 -5.37 -7.12 9.68
N GLU A 60 -6.46 -7.88 9.65
CA GLU A 60 -6.95 -8.61 10.82
C GLU A 60 -7.11 -10.10 10.51
N GLY A 61 -6.68 -10.94 11.46
CA GLY A 61 -6.79 -12.40 11.36
C GLY A 61 -5.54 -13.12 11.84
N ALA A 62 -5.61 -14.44 11.98
CA ALA A 62 -4.50 -15.24 12.48
C ALA A 62 -3.25 -15.16 11.57
N ASN A 63 -3.44 -14.94 10.27
CA ASN A 63 -2.36 -14.85 9.28
C ASN A 63 -1.93 -13.41 8.97
N ALA A 64 -2.51 -12.40 9.64
CA ALA A 64 -2.22 -10.99 9.35
C ALA A 64 -0.75 -10.63 9.54
N ALA A 65 -0.12 -11.12 10.61
CA ALA A 65 1.30 -10.86 10.90
C ALA A 65 2.24 -11.49 9.85
N ALA A 66 1.94 -12.71 9.39
CA ALA A 66 2.72 -13.37 8.34
C ALA A 66 2.59 -12.62 7.01
N LEU A 67 1.35 -12.25 6.64
CA LEU A 67 1.08 -11.48 5.44
C LEU A 67 1.78 -10.11 5.47
N ALA A 68 1.71 -9.40 6.61
CA ALA A 68 2.40 -8.13 6.80
C ALA A 68 3.92 -8.26 6.63
N ALA A 69 4.52 -9.30 7.20
CA ALA A 69 5.95 -9.56 7.08
C ALA A 69 6.38 -9.86 5.63
N GLU A 70 5.57 -10.60 4.86
CA GLU A 70 5.84 -10.92 3.45
C GLU A 70 5.87 -9.67 2.56
N TYR A 71 4.98 -8.71 2.80
CA TYR A 71 4.85 -7.52 1.97
C TYR A 71 5.64 -6.30 2.48
N CYS A 72 6.12 -6.31 3.73
CA CYS A 72 6.95 -5.25 4.26
C CYS A 72 8.27 -5.11 3.49
N GLY A 73 8.59 -3.89 3.06
CA GLY A 73 9.76 -3.58 2.26
C GLY A 73 9.43 -2.76 1.02
N THR A 74 10.21 -2.93 -0.05
CA THR A 74 9.99 -2.25 -1.33
C THR A 74 9.58 -3.26 -2.40
N VAL A 75 8.40 -3.09 -2.95
CA VAL A 75 7.87 -3.91 -4.03
C VAL A 75 8.13 -3.22 -5.38
N LYS A 76 8.73 -3.95 -6.32
CA LYS A 76 9.01 -3.48 -7.68
C LYS A 76 7.99 -4.07 -8.66
N PHE A 77 7.19 -3.22 -9.26
CA PHE A 77 6.33 -3.55 -10.40
C PHE A 77 7.07 -3.28 -11.71
N VAL A 78 6.89 -4.19 -12.68
CA VAL A 78 7.46 -4.07 -14.02
C VAL A 78 6.33 -4.06 -15.04
N PHE A 79 6.01 -2.89 -15.59
CA PHE A 79 5.01 -2.75 -16.67
C PHE A 79 5.28 -1.52 -17.54
N LYS A 80 4.84 -1.56 -18.81
CA LYS A 80 4.88 -0.40 -19.71
C LYS A 80 3.93 0.68 -19.20
N SER A 81 4.39 1.93 -19.17
CA SER A 81 3.57 3.05 -18.68
C SER A 81 2.21 3.13 -19.41
N PRO A 82 1.08 2.97 -18.70
CA PRO A 82 -0.24 3.25 -19.27
C PRO A 82 -0.53 4.76 -19.32
N VAL A 83 0.28 5.58 -18.63
CA VAL A 83 0.09 7.02 -18.50
C VAL A 83 0.86 7.79 -19.58
N ARG A 84 2.03 7.28 -19.96
CA ARG A 84 2.95 7.93 -20.92
C ARG A 84 3.29 6.96 -22.03
N SER A 85 2.55 7.07 -23.13
CA SER A 85 2.80 6.28 -24.33
C SER A 85 4.25 6.44 -24.81
N GLY A 86 4.91 5.34 -25.17
CA GLY A 86 6.28 5.34 -25.68
C GLY A 86 7.41 5.56 -24.65
N HIS A 87 7.09 5.73 -23.36
CA HIS A 87 8.12 5.96 -22.35
C HIS A 87 8.90 4.67 -22.02
N LYS A 88 10.26 4.75 -21.97
CA LYS A 88 11.14 3.58 -21.79
C LYS A 88 11.17 3.00 -20.36
N ARG A 89 10.90 3.81 -19.34
CA ARG A 89 10.86 3.35 -17.94
C ARG A 89 9.71 2.36 -17.73
N GLN A 90 10.02 1.21 -17.14
CA GLN A 90 9.05 0.16 -16.82
C GLN A 90 9.06 -0.26 -15.35
N ASN A 91 10.02 0.24 -14.56
CA ASN A 91 10.16 -0.11 -13.15
C ASN A 91 9.49 0.95 -12.26
N TRP A 92 8.54 0.49 -11.46
CA TRP A 92 7.74 1.30 -10.55
C TRP A 92 7.85 0.70 -9.15
N PHE A 93 8.04 1.54 -8.13
CA PHE A 93 8.35 1.09 -6.78
C PHE A 93 7.28 1.56 -5.81
N VAL A 94 6.90 0.67 -4.90
CA VAL A 94 5.95 0.92 -3.81
C VAL A 94 6.61 0.48 -2.51
N GLY A 95 6.64 1.36 -1.52
CA GLY A 95 7.13 1.05 -0.18
C GLY A 95 5.99 0.61 0.72
N VAL A 96 6.22 -0.41 1.54
CA VAL A 96 5.29 -0.93 2.54
C VAL A 96 6.03 -0.98 3.87
N LYS A 97 5.46 -0.41 4.92
CA LYS A 97 6.01 -0.49 6.27
C LYS A 97 4.90 -0.73 7.27
N ALA A 98 5.16 -1.57 8.27
CA ALA A 98 4.31 -1.64 9.44
C ALA A 98 4.36 -0.32 10.21
N VAL A 99 3.21 0.13 10.70
CA VAL A 99 3.07 1.32 11.52
C VAL A 99 2.28 0.99 12.77
N ASP A 100 2.60 1.69 13.86
CA ASP A 100 1.78 1.69 15.06
C ASP A 100 0.92 2.95 15.05
N LEU A 101 -0.38 2.78 14.74
CA LEU A 101 -1.32 3.90 14.70
C LEU A 101 -1.69 4.41 16.09
N ALA A 102 -1.56 3.60 17.14
CA ALA A 102 -1.81 4.02 18.52
C ALA A 102 -0.74 5.00 19.02
N ALA A 103 0.50 4.87 18.53
CA ALA A 103 1.59 5.79 18.81
C ALA A 103 1.57 7.09 17.98
N ALA A 104 0.71 7.18 16.96
CA ALA A 104 0.74 8.25 15.96
C ALA A 104 -0.20 9.44 16.25
N VAL A 105 -1.00 9.41 17.32
CA VAL A 105 -1.83 10.56 17.73
C VAL A 105 -0.92 11.61 18.34
N PRO A 106 -0.70 12.79 17.71
CA PRO A 106 -0.09 13.90 18.41
C PRO A 106 -1.05 14.29 19.53
N ALA A 107 -0.56 14.36 20.77
CA ALA A 107 -1.31 14.98 21.86
C ALA A 107 -1.80 16.35 21.37
N GLU A 108 -3.11 16.53 21.25
CA GLU A 108 -3.72 17.81 20.91
C GLU A 108 -3.17 18.86 21.88
N ALA A 109 -2.46 19.84 21.32
CA ALA A 109 -1.97 20.98 22.05
C ALA A 109 -3.18 21.79 22.54
N SER A 110 -3.29 21.92 23.87
CA SER A 110 -4.18 22.85 24.58
C SER A 110 -4.08 24.29 24.09
#